data_AF-A0A3B4FUI9-F1
#
_entry.id   AF-A0A3B4FUI9-F1
#
_cell.length_a   1.000
_cell.length_b   1.000
_cell.length_c   1.000
_cell.angle_alpha   90.00
_cell.angle_beta   90.00
_cell.angle_gamma   90.00
#
_symmetry.space_group_name_H-M   'P 1'
#
loop_
_entity.id
_entity.type
_entity.pdbx_description
1 polymer ?
#
loop_
_entity_poly.entity_id
_entity_poly.type
_entity_poly.pdbx_seq_one_letter_code
_entity_poly.pdbx_strand_id
1 'polypeptide(L)' 'KKEKFIKYLTGPLSFSPKCRKSVYKLYHHTRDCTIPAYFKRCARLLTRLAGSPQCTEG' A
#
# COMPACT_ATOMS: atom_id res chain seq x y z
N LYS A 1 -12.38 -8.82 -0.56
CA LYS A 1 -11.41 -9.59 -1.40
C LYS A 1 -10.06 -8.86 -1.52
N LYS A 2 -10.04 -7.63 -2.01
CA LYS A 2 -8.83 -6.76 -2.11
C LYS A 2 -8.01 -6.68 -0.82
N GLU A 3 -8.64 -6.35 0.32
CA GLU A 3 -7.92 -6.11 1.57
C GLU A 3 -7.17 -7.35 2.08
N LYS A 4 -7.81 -8.52 2.02
CA LYS A 4 -7.15 -9.80 2.34
C LYS A 4 -5.99 -10.10 1.38
N PHE A 5 -6.18 -9.85 0.08
CA PHE A 5 -5.16 -10.14 -0.93
C PHE A 5 -3.93 -9.23 -0.77
N ILE A 6 -4.16 -7.93 -0.54
CA ILE A 6 -3.09 -6.97 -0.30
C ILE A 6 -2.41 -7.26 1.04
N LYS A 7 -3.14 -7.50 2.14
CA LYS A 7 -2.54 -7.90 3.43
C LYS A 7 -1.70 -9.17 3.32
N TYR A 8 -2.14 -10.16 2.54
CA TYR A 8 -1.37 -11.39 2.31
C TYR A 8 -0.08 -11.12 1.52
N LEU A 9 -0.15 -10.28 0.47
CA LEU A 9 1.01 -9.93 -0.36
C LEU A 9 2.02 -9.03 0.34
N THR A 10 1.56 -8.07 1.15
CA THR A 10 2.43 -7.10 1.78
C THR A 10 2.92 -7.52 3.16
N GLY A 11 2.26 -8.50 3.80
CA GLY A 11 2.51 -8.85 5.19
C GLY A 11 2.08 -7.76 6.18
N PRO A 12 2.52 -7.85 7.45
CA PRO A 12 2.24 -6.85 8.47
C PRO A 12 3.02 -5.55 8.18
N LEU A 13 2.49 -4.73 7.27
CA LEU A 13 3.01 -3.39 7.03
C LEU A 13 2.51 -2.42 8.11
N SER A 14 3.43 -1.90 8.90
CA SER A 14 3.17 -0.75 9.76
C SER A 14 3.54 0.52 9.00
N PHE A 15 2.57 1.40 8.79
CA PHE A 15 2.80 2.69 8.12
C PHE A 15 2.76 3.80 9.17
N SER A 16 3.76 4.69 9.15
CA SER A 16 3.71 5.92 9.94
C SER A 16 2.52 6.80 9.52
N PRO A 17 1.97 7.61 10.44
CA PRO A 17 0.80 8.46 10.19
C PRO A 17 0.98 9.42 9.00
N LYS A 18 2.22 9.90 8.75
CA LYS A 18 2.57 10.72 7.57
C LYS A 18 2.25 9.99 6.25
N CYS A 19 2.61 8.71 6.13
CA CYS A 19 2.33 7.92 4.93
C CYS A 19 0.99 7.23 4.92
N ARG A 20 0.34 7.03 6.07
CA ARG A 20 -0.98 6.39 6.15
C ARG A 20 -2.03 7.12 5.30
N LYS A 21 -1.97 8.46 5.24
CA LYS A 21 -2.87 9.28 4.41
C LYS A 21 -2.65 9.05 2.91
N SER A 22 -1.40 9.03 2.46
CA SER A 22 -1.02 8.76 1.06
C SER A 22 -1.34 7.33 0.65
N VAL A 23 -1.06 6.36 1.52
CA VAL A 23 -1.39 4.95 1.34
C VAL A 23 -2.90 4.74 1.26
N TYR A 24 -3.67 5.36 2.14
CA TYR A 24 -5.13 5.29 2.09
C TYR A 24 -5.67 5.85 0.77
N LYS A 25 -5.14 7.00 0.33
CA LYS A 25 -5.50 7.60 -0.96
C LYS A 25 -5.13 6.69 -2.12
N LEU A 26 -3.91 6.15 -2.15
CA LEU A 26 -3.47 5.23 -3.21
C LEU A 26 -4.34 3.96 -3.23
N TYR A 27 -4.56 3.37 -2.05
CA TYR A 27 -5.36 2.17 -1.91
C TYR A 27 -6.78 2.40 -2.42
N HIS A 28 -7.47 3.48 -2.03
CA HIS A 28 -8.87 3.69 -2.41
C HIS A 28 -9.08 4.37 -3.77
N HIS A 29 -8.18 5.24 -4.23
CA HIS A 29 -8.34 6.01 -5.47
C HIS A 29 -7.55 5.50 -6.67
N THR A 30 -6.49 4.71 -6.48
CA THR A 30 -5.62 4.32 -7.61
C THR A 30 -6.19 3.11 -8.35
N ARG A 31 -6.21 3.19 -9.70
CA ARG A 31 -6.66 2.10 -10.59
C ARG A 31 -5.89 0.80 -10.36
N ASP A 32 -4.59 0.88 -10.08
CA ASP A 32 -3.75 -0.27 -9.73
C ASP A 32 -4.24 -1.01 -8.47
N CYS A 33 -4.90 -0.29 -7.56
CA CYS A 33 -5.41 -0.82 -6.31
C CYS A 33 -6.91 -1.12 -6.36
N THR A 34 -7.67 -0.68 -7.36
CA THR A 34 -9.09 -1.01 -7.51
C THR A 34 -9.35 -2.15 -8.49
N ILE A 35 -8.46 -2.37 -9.46
CA ILE A 35 -8.60 -3.44 -10.46
C ILE A 35 -7.81 -4.68 -10.02
N PRO A 36 -8.43 -5.87 -9.93
CA PRO A 36 -7.79 -7.08 -9.40
C PRO A 36 -6.58 -7.54 -10.22
N ALA A 37 -6.54 -7.28 -11.53
CA ALA A 37 -5.39 -7.59 -12.40
C ALA A 37 -4.11 -6.84 -11.97
N TYR A 38 -4.24 -5.69 -11.31
CA TYR A 38 -3.11 -4.83 -10.94
C TYR A 38 -2.78 -4.87 -9.43
N PHE A 39 -3.45 -5.71 -8.63
CA PHE A 39 -3.22 -5.80 -7.19
C PHE A 39 -1.77 -6.14 -6.84
N LYS A 40 -1.07 -6.94 -7.66
CA LYS A 40 0.37 -7.21 -7.47
C LYS A 40 1.22 -5.95 -7.58
N ARG A 41 0.86 -5.02 -8.48
CA ARG A 41 1.55 -3.74 -8.67
C ARG A 41 1.26 -2.80 -7.51
N CYS A 42 0.00 -2.73 -7.07
CA CYS A 42 -0.39 -2.00 -5.86
C CYS A 42 0.37 -2.49 -4.63
N ALA A 43 0.44 -3.81 -4.41
CA ALA A 43 1.17 -4.39 -3.27
C ALA A 43 2.66 -4.01 -3.29
N ARG A 44 3.34 -4.08 -4.45
CA ARG A 44 4.73 -3.62 -4.57
C ARG A 44 4.88 -2.14 -4.24
N LEU A 45 3.94 -1.30 -4.67
CA LEU A 45 3.97 0.14 -4.41
C LEU A 45 3.82 0.43 -2.90
N LEU A 46 2.91 -0.29 -2.25
CA LEU A 46 2.69 -0.23 -0.80
C LEU A 46 3.91 -0.71 -0.01
N THR A 47 4.55 -1.81 -0.41
CA THR A 47 5.79 -2.30 0.21
C THR A 47 6.94 -1.31 0.03
N ARG A 48 7.10 -0.72 -1.17
CA ARG A 48 8.10 0.34 -1.39
C ARG A 48 7.85 1.57 -0.54
N LEU A 49 6.59 2.00 -0.42
CA LEU A 49 6.23 3.11 0.45
C LEU A 49 6.57 2.78 1.91
N ALA A 50 6.20 1.60 2.40
CA ALA A 50 6.51 1.21 3.78
C ALA A 50 8.01 1.17 4.09
N GLY A 51 8.86 0.78 3.13
CA GLY A 51 10.31 0.79 3.27
C GLY A 51 10.99 2.10 2.84
N SER A 52 10.23 3.10 2.38
CA SER A 52 10.78 4.37 1.92
C SER A 52 11.14 5.23 3.13
N PRO A 53 12.32 5.90 3.14
CA PRO A 53 12.68 6.84 4.19
C PRO A 53 11.64 7.94 4.36
N GLN A 54 10.91 8.32 3.30
CA GLN A 54 9.81 9.29 3.40
C GLN A 54 8.62 8.82 4.28
N CYS A 55 8.52 7.52 4.52
CA CYS A 55 7.48 6.92 5.37
C CYS A 55 8.03 6.38 6.71
N THR A 56 9.31 6.05 6.81
CA THR A 56 9.95 5.55 8.04
C THR A 56 10.64 6.66 8.83
N GLU A 57 11.09 7.72 8.17
CA GLU A 57 11.72 8.89 8.77
C GLU A 57 10.65 9.96 8.98
N GLY A 58 10.10 9.98 10.19
CA GLY A 58 8.99 10.85 10.53
C GLY A 58 8.97 11.21 12.00
#